data_AF-A0A291IQN7-F1
#
_entry.id   AF-A0A291IQN7-F1
#
_cell.length_a   1.000
_cell.length_b   1.000
_cell.length_c   1.000
_cell.angle_alpha   90.00
_cell.angle_beta   90.00
_cell.angle_gamma   90.00
#
_symmetry.space_group_name_H-M   'P 1'
#
loop_
_entity.id
_entity.type
_entity.pdbx_description
1 polymer ?
#
loop_
_entity_poly.entity_id
_entity_poly.type
_entity_poly.pdbx_seq_one_letter_code
_entity_poly.pdbx_strand_id
1 'polypeptide(L)'
;MAKKKRRRKHPDDPNWRTQLKDLDNAKREYFNEEVDAIVEDTYYLNEAEHRIKVYNQTKKMKWWSYLTSSAIAFVLTGLSFLIGYLARNSDKAPDYQAAGWASLGFTVLLIVIAMFINWTKNRNSQKFFQDKRRRYQRTLTTLEAKQILAIKIIFLAVLLMTIVTIVTNIEFQP
;
A
#
# COMPACT_ATOMS: atom_id res chain seq x y z
N MET A 1 10.10 10.59 -49.53
CA MET A 1 11.40 10.05 -49.05
C MET A 1 11.14 8.85 -48.13
N ALA A 2 11.41 7.61 -48.58
CA ALA A 2 11.11 6.39 -47.84
C ALA A 2 12.33 5.91 -47.03
N LYS A 3 12.19 5.80 -45.69
CA LYS A 3 13.24 5.25 -44.80
C LYS A 3 13.38 3.74 -45.04
N LYS A 4 14.45 3.36 -45.75
CA LYS A 4 14.87 1.97 -45.97
C LYS A 4 15.22 1.32 -44.61
N LYS A 5 14.32 0.49 -44.07
CA LYS A 5 14.58 -0.36 -42.89
C LYS A 5 15.78 -1.27 -43.20
N ARG A 6 16.95 -0.96 -42.64
CA ARG A 6 18.10 -1.86 -42.65
C ARG A 6 17.76 -3.09 -41.79
N ARG A 7 17.26 -4.15 -42.42
CA ARG A 7 17.27 -5.49 -41.81
C ARG A 7 18.74 -5.86 -41.65
N ARG A 8 19.25 -5.82 -40.41
CA ARG A 8 20.58 -6.36 -40.12
C ARG A 8 20.52 -7.85 -40.47
N LYS A 9 21.34 -8.27 -41.45
CA LYS A 9 21.55 -9.70 -41.73
C LYS A 9 22.06 -10.34 -40.44
N HIS A 10 21.39 -11.40 -40.00
CA HIS A 10 21.86 -12.25 -38.90
C HIS A 10 23.00 -13.13 -39.47
N PRO A 11 24.07 -13.43 -38.71
CA PRO A 11 25.25 -14.12 -39.23
C PRO A 11 24.89 -15.55 -39.61
N ASP A 12 25.52 -16.05 -40.67
CA ASP A 12 25.33 -17.37 -41.28
C ASP A 12 25.86 -18.55 -40.43
N ASP A 13 25.71 -18.47 -39.10
CA ASP A 13 26.28 -19.42 -38.14
C ASP A 13 25.18 -20.35 -37.59
N PRO A 14 25.17 -21.67 -37.91
CA PRO A 14 24.06 -22.59 -37.58
C PRO A 14 23.76 -22.70 -36.08
N ASN A 15 24.68 -22.24 -35.22
CA ASN A 15 24.57 -22.29 -33.77
C ASN A 15 24.01 -21.01 -33.12
N TRP A 16 23.56 -20.02 -33.91
CA TRP A 16 23.09 -18.72 -33.41
C TRP A 16 21.92 -18.82 -32.42
N ARG A 17 21.05 -19.82 -32.58
CA ARG A 17 19.92 -20.06 -31.65
C ARG A 17 20.39 -20.56 -30.29
N THR A 18 21.45 -21.36 -30.27
CA THR A 18 22.06 -21.88 -29.05
C THR A 18 22.77 -20.75 -28.32
N GLN A 19 23.58 -19.95 -29.02
CA GLN A 19 24.23 -18.77 -28.46
C GLN A 19 23.24 -17.75 -27.87
N LEU A 20 22.08 -17.53 -28.52
CA LEU A 20 21.03 -16.66 -27.96
C LEU A 20 20.41 -17.24 -26.69
N LYS A 21 20.14 -18.55 -26.66
CA LYS A 21 19.63 -19.22 -25.46
C LYS A 21 20.65 -19.14 -24.32
N ASP A 22 21.92 -19.34 -24.62
CA ASP A 22 23.01 -19.26 -23.63
C ASP A 22 23.16 -17.83 -23.09
N LEU A 23 23.06 -16.82 -23.95
CA LEU A 23 23.03 -15.41 -23.55
C LEU A 23 21.81 -15.07 -22.68
N ASP A 24 20.64 -15.60 -23.00
CA ASP A 24 19.43 -15.40 -22.20
C ASP A 24 19.50 -16.12 -20.85
N ASN A 25 20.12 -17.30 -20.80
CA ASN A 25 20.37 -18.03 -19.56
C ASN A 25 21.37 -17.29 -18.67
N ALA A 26 22.51 -16.86 -19.22
CA ALA A 26 23.52 -16.11 -18.50
C ALA A 26 22.98 -14.80 -17.90
N LYS A 27 22.09 -14.09 -18.63
CA LYS A 27 21.40 -12.90 -18.10
C LYS A 27 20.48 -13.22 -16.92
N ARG A 28 19.78 -14.36 -16.97
CA ARG A 28 18.90 -14.80 -15.89
C ARG A 28 19.70 -15.21 -14.66
N GLU A 29 20.81 -15.90 -14.86
CA GLU A 29 21.73 -16.29 -13.79
C GLU A 29 22.29 -15.06 -13.09
N TYR A 30 22.85 -14.11 -13.85
CA TYR A 30 23.35 -12.85 -13.28
C TYR A 30 22.28 -12.07 -12.51
N PHE A 31 21.05 -11.99 -13.05
CA PHE A 31 19.94 -11.35 -12.36
C PHE A 31 19.56 -12.09 -11.07
N ASN A 32 19.53 -13.42 -11.07
CA ASN A 32 19.22 -14.20 -9.87
C ASN A 32 20.32 -14.02 -8.81
N GLU A 33 21.59 -14.02 -9.20
CA GLU A 33 22.72 -13.74 -8.31
C GLU A 33 22.61 -12.35 -7.67
N GLU A 34 22.27 -11.31 -8.44
CA GLU A 34 22.06 -9.95 -7.91
C GLU A 34 20.91 -9.91 -6.89
N VAL A 35 19.79 -10.57 -7.21
CA VAL A 35 18.63 -10.64 -6.30
C VAL A 35 18.96 -11.41 -5.03
N ASP A 36 19.66 -12.52 -5.13
CA ASP A 36 20.03 -13.34 -3.99
C ASP A 36 21.05 -12.64 -3.10
N ALA A 37 21.99 -11.87 -3.67
CA ALA A 37 22.90 -11.01 -2.92
C ALA A 37 22.15 -9.93 -2.11
N ILE A 38 21.12 -9.29 -2.69
CA ILE A 38 20.28 -8.32 -1.97
C ILE A 38 19.54 -8.98 -0.81
N VAL A 39 19.03 -10.19 -1.03
CA VAL A 39 18.32 -10.97 0.00
C VAL A 39 19.29 -11.36 1.11
N GLU A 40 20.49 -11.80 0.75
CA GLU A 40 21.52 -12.17 1.70
C GLU A 40 21.94 -11.01 2.60
N ASP A 41 22.16 -9.84 1.99
CA ASP A 41 22.42 -8.61 2.75
C ASP A 41 21.25 -8.27 3.67
N THR A 42 20.02 -8.35 3.17
CA THR A 42 18.83 -7.96 3.94
C THR A 42 18.65 -8.82 5.19
N TYR A 43 18.91 -10.13 5.11
CA TYR A 43 18.49 -11.10 6.13
C TYR A 43 19.61 -11.81 6.90
N TYR A 44 20.81 -11.96 6.34
CA TYR A 44 21.84 -12.86 6.91
C TYR A 44 23.16 -12.17 7.31
N LEU A 45 23.42 -10.94 6.86
CA LEU A 45 24.58 -10.18 7.34
C LEU A 45 24.46 -9.79 8.83
N ASN A 46 25.60 -9.59 9.50
CA ASN A 46 25.69 -9.29 10.94
C ASN A 46 24.82 -8.10 11.42
N GLU A 47 24.43 -7.18 10.53
CA GLU A 47 23.56 -6.05 10.84
C GLU A 47 22.05 -6.38 10.75
N ALA A 48 21.67 -7.54 10.21
CA ALA A 48 20.29 -7.94 10.00
C ALA A 48 19.50 -7.99 11.31
N GLU A 49 20.11 -8.48 12.40
CA GLU A 49 19.45 -8.50 13.72
C GLU A 49 19.08 -7.10 14.21
N HIS A 50 20.00 -6.14 14.05
CA HIS A 50 19.75 -4.74 14.41
C HIS A 50 18.64 -4.14 13.53
N ARG A 51 18.69 -4.37 12.21
CA ARG A 51 17.63 -3.94 11.27
C ARG A 51 16.27 -4.51 11.65
N ILE A 52 16.19 -5.80 11.98
CA ILE A 52 14.96 -6.47 12.41
C ILE A 52 14.42 -5.85 13.71
N LYS A 53 15.29 -5.60 14.69
CA LYS A 53 14.90 -4.99 15.97
C LYS A 53 14.34 -3.59 15.76
N VAL A 54 15.02 -2.74 15.00
CA VAL A 54 14.58 -1.37 14.67
C VAL A 54 13.27 -1.41 13.88
N TYR A 55 13.14 -2.30 12.89
CA TYR A 55 11.93 -2.48 12.11
C TYR A 55 10.74 -2.86 13.00
N ASN A 56 10.91 -3.84 13.89
CA ASN A 56 9.86 -4.29 14.81
C ASN A 56 9.45 -3.21 15.80
N GLN A 57 10.40 -2.44 16.34
CA GLN A 57 10.12 -1.32 17.23
C GLN A 57 9.36 -0.20 16.50
N THR A 58 9.73 0.10 15.26
CA THR A 58 9.10 1.17 14.47
C THR A 58 7.68 0.81 14.04
N LYS A 59 7.42 -0.46 13.72
CA LYS A 59 6.10 -0.97 13.30
C LYS A 59 5.11 -1.16 14.46
N LYS A 60 5.58 -1.11 15.71
CA LYS A 60 4.74 -1.31 16.90
C LYS A 60 3.85 -0.09 17.12
N MET A 61 2.56 -0.32 17.35
CA MET A 61 1.66 0.76 17.75
C MET A 61 2.06 1.25 19.13
N LYS A 62 2.29 2.56 19.24
CA LYS A 62 2.55 3.24 20.51
C LYS A 62 1.25 3.85 21.00
N TRP A 63 1.22 4.28 22.26
CA TRP A 63 0.06 5.00 22.83
C TRP A 63 -0.43 6.14 21.92
N TRP A 64 0.50 6.96 21.41
CA TRP A 64 0.19 8.04 20.47
C TRP A 64 -0.53 7.58 19.21
N SER A 65 -0.26 6.38 18.70
CA SER A 65 -0.94 5.82 17.52
C SER A 65 -2.44 5.62 17.77
N TYR A 66 -2.82 5.21 18.99
CA TYR A 66 -4.22 5.09 19.38
C TYR A 66 -4.88 6.46 19.47
N LEU A 67 -4.22 7.43 20.10
CA LEU A 67 -4.70 8.80 20.17
C LEU A 67 -4.93 9.41 18.77
N THR A 68 -4.00 9.20 17.84
CA THR A 68 -4.13 9.69 16.46
C THR A 68 -5.33 9.04 15.75
N SER A 69 -5.52 7.73 15.91
CA SER A 69 -6.67 7.02 15.33
C SER A 69 -8.00 7.56 15.86
N SER A 70 -8.10 7.77 17.19
CA SER A 70 -9.30 8.31 17.82
C SER A 70 -9.55 9.76 17.39
N ALA A 71 -8.50 10.58 17.27
CA ALA A 71 -8.62 11.96 16.81
C ALA A 71 -9.16 12.03 15.37
N ILE A 72 -8.65 11.18 14.46
CA ILE A 72 -9.15 11.07 13.08
C ILE A 72 -10.64 10.71 13.09
N ALA A 73 -11.03 9.68 13.84
CA ALA A 73 -12.42 9.25 13.92
C ALA A 73 -13.33 10.35 14.49
N PHE A 74 -12.89 11.06 15.52
CA PHE A 74 -13.65 12.16 16.14
C PHE A 74 -13.86 13.32 15.16
N VAL A 75 -12.81 13.73 14.44
CA VAL A 75 -12.91 14.79 13.43
C VAL A 75 -13.86 14.40 12.30
N LEU A 76 -13.74 13.19 11.76
CA LEU A 76 -14.61 12.71 10.67
C LEU A 76 -16.07 12.56 11.13
N THR A 77 -16.28 12.12 12.37
CA THR A 77 -17.61 12.06 12.99
C THR A 77 -18.21 13.46 13.08
N GLY A 78 -17.46 14.43 13.63
CA GLY A 78 -17.90 15.82 13.72
C GLY A 78 -18.25 16.43 12.36
N LEU A 79 -17.43 16.16 11.32
CA LEU A 79 -17.72 16.57 9.95
C LEU A 79 -18.98 15.91 9.39
N SER A 80 -19.22 14.63 9.71
CA SER A 80 -20.43 13.92 9.28
C SER A 80 -21.69 14.58 9.85
N PHE A 81 -21.69 14.89 11.15
CA PHE A 81 -22.80 15.59 11.79
C PHE A 81 -22.98 17.01 11.27
N LEU A 82 -21.88 17.72 10.97
CA LEU A 82 -21.95 19.05 10.36
C LEU A 82 -22.66 18.99 9.00
N ILE A 83 -22.33 18.01 8.16
CA ILE A 83 -23.00 17.79 6.87
C ILE A 83 -24.48 17.46 7.09
N GLY A 84 -24.80 16.59 8.06
CA GLY A 84 -26.17 16.29 8.46
C GLY A 84 -26.97 17.52 8.85
N TYR A 85 -26.38 18.39 9.68
CA TYR A 85 -27.00 19.62 10.13
C TYR A 85 -27.27 20.59 8.97
N LEU A 86 -26.30 20.76 8.07
CA LEU A 86 -26.45 21.63 6.90
C LEU A 86 -27.52 21.11 5.92
N ALA A 87 -27.68 19.80 5.82
CA ALA A 87 -28.65 19.17 4.94
C ALA A 87 -30.01 18.88 5.60
N ARG A 88 -30.23 19.26 6.87
CA ARG A 88 -31.43 18.87 7.64
C ARG A 88 -32.76 19.28 7.00
N ASN A 89 -32.78 20.40 6.26
CA ASN A 89 -33.96 20.94 5.59
C ASN A 89 -34.06 20.48 4.12
N SER A 90 -33.24 19.52 3.70
CA SER A 90 -33.22 19.03 2.33
C SER A 90 -34.28 17.94 2.14
N ASP A 91 -35.12 18.07 1.11
CA ASP A 91 -36.11 17.05 0.73
C ASP A 91 -35.46 15.70 0.38
N LYS A 92 -34.16 15.69 0.03
CA LYS A 92 -33.44 14.47 -0.38
C LYS A 92 -32.87 13.68 0.79
N ALA A 93 -32.69 14.31 1.95
CA ALA A 93 -32.08 13.69 3.13
C ALA A 93 -32.56 14.40 4.41
N PRO A 94 -33.85 14.27 4.75
CA PRO A 94 -34.43 14.90 5.93
C PRO A 94 -33.83 14.31 7.22
N ASP A 95 -34.01 15.02 8.33
CA ASP A 95 -33.75 14.52 9.69
C ASP A 95 -32.37 13.86 9.88
N TYR A 96 -31.31 14.56 9.45
CA TYR A 96 -29.91 14.16 9.60
C TYR A 96 -29.47 12.90 8.83
N GLN A 97 -30.29 12.36 7.93
CA GLN A 97 -29.90 11.23 7.07
C GLN A 97 -28.58 11.46 6.32
N ALA A 98 -28.31 12.71 5.93
CA ALA A 98 -27.06 13.07 5.28
C ALA A 98 -25.81 12.83 6.16
N ALA A 99 -25.94 12.80 7.49
CA ALA A 99 -24.83 12.43 8.38
C ALA A 99 -24.46 10.95 8.26
N GLY A 100 -25.46 10.06 8.10
CA GLY A 100 -25.24 8.63 7.87
C GLY A 100 -24.56 8.34 6.53
N TRP A 101 -24.96 9.06 5.48
CA TRP A 101 -24.29 8.97 4.18
C TRP A 101 -22.87 9.55 4.19
N ALA A 102 -22.66 10.67 4.91
CA ALA A 102 -21.34 11.26 5.07
C ALA A 102 -20.38 10.35 5.85
N SER A 103 -20.84 9.75 6.95
CA SER A 103 -20.03 8.82 7.77
C SER A 103 -19.63 7.58 6.97
N LEU A 104 -20.54 7.04 6.15
CA LEU A 104 -20.25 5.96 5.21
C LEU A 104 -19.22 6.41 4.17
N GLY A 105 -19.39 7.59 3.57
CA GLY A 105 -18.45 8.16 2.60
C GLY A 105 -17.03 8.31 3.16
N PHE A 106 -16.89 8.81 4.39
CA PHE A 106 -15.59 8.91 5.06
C PHE A 106 -14.99 7.55 5.39
N THR A 107 -15.79 6.57 5.78
CA THR A 107 -15.34 5.19 6.02
C THR A 107 -14.75 4.59 4.74
N VAL A 108 -15.46 4.73 3.61
CA VAL A 108 -14.98 4.30 2.29
C VAL A 108 -13.70 5.03 1.91
N LEU A 109 -13.63 6.34 2.14
CA LEU A 109 -12.42 7.13 1.87
C LEU A 109 -11.21 6.61 2.65
N LEU A 110 -11.35 6.29 3.94
CA LEU A 110 -10.27 5.72 4.75
C LEU A 110 -9.81 4.35 4.20
N ILE A 111 -10.73 3.51 3.74
CA ILE A 111 -10.41 2.23 3.10
C ILE A 111 -9.59 2.46 1.82
N VAL A 112 -10.01 3.41 0.98
CA VAL A 112 -9.29 3.76 -0.25
C VAL A 112 -7.87 4.26 0.07
N ILE A 113 -7.70 5.11 1.09
CA ILE A 113 -6.38 5.57 1.54
C ILE A 113 -5.52 4.37 2.00
N ALA A 114 -6.08 3.44 2.78
CA ALA A 114 -5.37 2.24 3.22
C ALA A 114 -4.94 1.34 2.05
N MET A 115 -5.80 1.18 1.03
CA MET A 115 -5.48 0.46 -0.19
C MET A 115 -4.33 1.12 -0.96
N PHE A 116 -4.33 2.45 -1.07
CA PHE A 116 -3.27 3.19 -1.74
C PHE A 116 -1.92 3.02 -1.03
N ILE A 117 -1.89 3.08 0.31
CA ILE A 117 -0.66 2.84 1.09
C ILE A 117 -0.17 1.40 0.89
N ASN A 118 -1.07 0.41 0.89
CA ASN A 118 -0.68 -0.98 0.60
C ASN A 118 -0.13 -1.15 -0.83
N TRP A 119 -0.71 -0.48 -1.81
CA TRP A 119 -0.23 -0.51 -3.18
C TRP A 119 1.16 0.10 -3.33
N THR A 120 1.40 1.26 -2.71
CA THR A 120 2.73 1.91 -2.71
C THR A 120 3.77 1.06 -2.00
N LYS A 121 3.44 0.47 -0.84
CA LYS A 121 4.31 -0.49 -0.13
C LYS A 121 4.73 -1.65 -1.03
N ASN A 122 3.76 -2.30 -1.68
CA ASN A 122 4.01 -3.44 -2.57
C ASN A 122 4.88 -3.04 -3.77
N ARG A 123 4.66 -1.84 -4.34
CA ARG A 123 5.49 -1.32 -5.43
C ARG A 123 6.92 -1.01 -4.98
N ASN A 124 7.10 -0.54 -3.74
CA ASN A 124 8.42 -0.28 -3.18
C ASN A 124 9.20 -1.58 -2.94
N SER A 125 8.57 -2.63 -2.39
CA SER A 125 9.21 -3.95 -2.24
C SER A 125 9.66 -4.54 -3.57
N GLN A 126 8.83 -4.43 -4.62
CA GLN A 126 9.20 -4.88 -5.96
C GLN A 126 10.43 -4.13 -6.51
N LYS A 127 10.54 -2.82 -6.26
CA LYS A 127 11.70 -2.03 -6.68
C LYS A 127 12.95 -2.38 -5.89
N PHE A 128 12.80 -2.65 -4.59
CA PHE A 128 13.91 -2.98 -3.70
C PHE A 128 14.60 -4.29 -4.09
N PHE A 129 13.81 -5.35 -4.33
CA PHE A 129 14.36 -6.65 -4.74
C PHE A 129 14.56 -6.79 -6.24
N GLN A 130 14.23 -5.76 -7.04
CA GLN A 130 14.18 -5.78 -8.51
C GLN A 130 13.34 -6.93 -9.14
N ASP A 131 12.64 -7.73 -8.32
CA ASP A 131 11.86 -8.89 -8.73
C ASP A 131 10.36 -8.70 -8.41
N LYS A 132 9.52 -9.01 -9.42
CA LYS A 132 8.05 -9.01 -9.31
C LYS A 132 7.53 -10.07 -8.35
N ARG A 133 8.20 -11.21 -8.21
CA ARG A 133 7.76 -12.34 -7.37
C ARG A 133 7.89 -12.02 -5.88
N ARG A 134 8.87 -11.17 -5.53
CA ARG A 134 9.19 -10.76 -4.14
C ARG A 134 8.40 -9.55 -3.66
N ARG A 135 7.31 -9.18 -4.35
CA ARG A 135 6.45 -8.03 -4.02
C ARG A 135 5.93 -8.01 -2.58
N TYR A 136 5.70 -9.18 -2.00
CA TYR A 136 5.16 -9.34 -0.64
C TYR A 136 6.24 -9.62 0.41
N GLN A 137 7.50 -9.70 -0.01
CA GLN A 137 8.64 -9.88 0.88
C GLN A 137 8.94 -8.55 1.59
N ARG A 138 9.34 -8.66 2.87
CA ARG A 138 9.70 -7.49 3.68
C ARG A 138 11.09 -7.01 3.26
N THR A 139 11.25 -5.71 3.11
CA THR A 139 12.54 -5.05 2.82
C THR A 139 13.31 -4.72 4.11
N LEU A 140 12.67 -4.88 5.27
CA LEU A 140 13.20 -4.50 6.60
C LEU A 140 13.61 -3.01 6.70
N THR A 141 13.14 -2.18 5.79
CA THR A 141 13.38 -0.73 5.80
C THR A 141 12.50 -0.01 6.81
N THR A 142 13.01 1.09 7.37
CA THR A 142 12.24 1.94 8.30
C THR A 142 11.03 2.58 7.63
N LEU A 143 11.09 2.87 6.33
CA LEU A 143 9.98 3.40 5.55
C LEU A 143 8.83 2.39 5.45
N GLU A 144 9.12 1.12 5.14
CA GLU A 144 8.10 0.07 5.12
C GLU A 144 7.47 -0.11 6.50
N ALA A 145 8.28 -0.08 7.57
CA ALA A 145 7.77 -0.16 8.94
C ALA A 145 6.78 0.97 9.26
N LYS A 146 7.10 2.21 8.87
CA LYS A 146 6.20 3.38 9.00
C LYS A 146 4.92 3.22 8.17
N GLN A 147 5.01 2.72 6.94
CA GLN A 147 3.83 2.45 6.11
C GLN A 147 2.91 1.41 6.75
N ILE A 148 3.46 0.34 7.34
CA ILE A 148 2.67 -0.67 8.04
C ILE A 148 2.03 -0.08 9.32
N LEU A 149 2.76 0.75 10.06
CA LEU A 149 2.21 1.47 11.21
C LEU A 149 1.02 2.36 10.78
N ALA A 150 1.17 3.14 9.70
CA ALA A 150 0.12 3.99 9.17
C ALA A 150 -1.13 3.19 8.77
N ILE A 151 -0.96 2.04 8.12
CA ILE A 151 -2.07 1.13 7.79
C ILE A 151 -2.78 0.66 9.06
N LYS A 152 -2.07 0.30 10.13
CA LYS A 152 -2.69 -0.10 11.40
C LYS A 152 -3.50 1.03 12.04
N ILE A 153 -2.98 2.26 12.02
CA ILE A 153 -3.67 3.45 12.54
C ILE A 153 -4.95 3.69 11.73
N ILE A 154 -4.85 3.68 10.40
CA ILE A 154 -6.02 3.87 9.53
C ILE A 154 -7.03 2.74 9.72
N PHE A 155 -6.59 1.50 9.85
CA PHE A 155 -7.49 0.36 10.07
C PHE A 155 -8.25 0.49 11.39
N LEU A 156 -7.58 0.96 12.45
CA LEU A 156 -8.25 1.26 13.72
C LEU A 156 -9.26 2.41 13.56
N ALA A 157 -8.92 3.45 12.79
CA ALA A 157 -9.84 4.56 12.52
C ALA A 157 -11.05 4.11 11.69
N VAL A 158 -10.86 3.22 10.71
CA VAL A 158 -11.93 2.57 9.95
C VAL A 158 -12.85 1.81 10.90
N LEU A 159 -12.31 1.02 11.83
CA LEU A 159 -13.12 0.27 12.79
C LEU A 159 -13.99 1.20 13.64
N LEU A 160 -13.42 2.30 14.16
CA LEU A 160 -14.17 3.29 14.92
C LEU A 160 -15.25 3.98 14.05
N MET A 161 -14.92 4.35 12.83
CA MET A 161 -15.87 4.98 11.89
C MET A 161 -16.98 4.04 11.46
N THR A 162 -16.71 2.72 11.36
CA THR A 162 -17.75 1.72 11.08
C THR A 162 -18.79 1.69 12.19
N ILE A 163 -18.37 1.79 13.47
CA ILE A 163 -19.31 1.87 14.59
C ILE A 163 -20.19 3.12 14.47
N VAL A 164 -19.58 4.27 14.21
CA VAL A 164 -20.32 5.54 14.00
C VAL A 164 -21.28 5.44 12.82
N THR A 165 -20.84 4.83 11.73
CA THR A 165 -21.66 4.62 10.53
C THR A 165 -22.87 3.75 10.84
N ILE A 166 -22.68 2.66 11.59
CA ILE A 166 -23.78 1.78 12.01
C ILE A 166 -24.77 2.54 12.88
N VAL A 167 -24.31 3.24 13.93
CA VAL A 167 -25.21 3.98 14.85
C VAL A 167 -26.00 5.03 14.09
N THR A 168 -25.32 5.88 13.31
CA THR A 168 -25.98 6.95 12.55
C THR A 168 -26.96 6.41 11.50
N ASN A 169 -26.64 5.30 10.82
CA ASN A 169 -27.56 4.73 9.83
C ASN A 169 -28.66 3.87 10.44
N ILE A 170 -28.62 3.53 11.73
CA ILE A 170 -29.74 2.91 12.45
C ILE A 170 -30.65 3.98 13.05
N GLU A 171 -30.09 5.00 13.70
CA GLU A 171 -30.86 6.04 14.37
C GLU A 171 -31.62 6.95 13.39
N PHE A 172 -31.04 7.21 12.21
CA PHE A 172 -31.63 8.10 11.20
C PHE A 172 -32.29 7.34 10.03
N GLN A 173 -32.71 6.07 10.23
CA GLN A 173 -33.52 5.40 9.21
C GLN A 173 -34.88 6.11 9.05
N PRO A 174 -35.40 6.24 7.81
CA PRO A 174 -36.73 6.76 7.56
C PRO A 174 -37.83 5.89 8.18
#